data_AF-A0A2M7GIP4-F1
#
_entry.id   AF-A0A2M7GIP4-F1
#
_cell.length_a   1.000
_cell.length_b   1.000
_cell.length_c   1.000
_cell.angle_alpha   90.00
_cell.angle_beta   90.00
_cell.angle_gamma   90.00
#
_symmetry.space_group_name_H-M   'P 1'
#
loop_
_entity.id
_entity.type
_entity.pdbx_description
1 polymer ?
#
loop_
_entity_poly.entity_id
_entity_poly.type
_entity_poly.pdbx_seq_one_letter_code
_entity_poly.pdbx_strand_id
1 'polypeptide(L)' 'MIRVSRILPKLPLAAVAAVLAVAALAACSPEVGSKEWCEDLKKKPKGEWTANEAGNFAKHCVL' A
#
# COMPACT_ATOMS: atom_id res chain seq x y z
N MET A 1 10.46 -0.01 14.37
CA MET A 1 9.38 -0.33 15.34
C MET A 1 9.53 0.51 16.62
N ILE A 2 9.49 1.84 16.51
CA ILE A 2 9.67 2.76 17.65
C ILE A 2 8.29 3.21 18.11
N ARG A 3 7.76 2.49 19.09
CA ARG A 3 6.86 2.96 20.17
C ARG A 3 5.60 3.75 19.79
N VAL A 4 4.81 3.27 18.83
CA VAL A 4 3.38 3.63 18.67
C VAL A 4 2.62 3.60 20.01
N SER A 5 2.97 2.64 20.87
CA SER A 5 2.35 2.40 22.18
C SER A 5 2.50 3.54 23.21
N ARG A 6 3.48 4.46 23.06
CA ARG A 6 3.69 5.58 24.01
C ARG A 6 2.97 6.88 23.63
N ILE A 7 2.50 6.97 22.40
CA ILE A 7 1.92 8.18 21.80
C ILE A 7 0.38 8.15 21.91
N LEU A 8 -0.19 6.93 21.93
CA LEU A 8 -1.63 6.66 22.02
C LEU A 8 -2.38 7.35 23.19
N PRO A 9 -1.85 7.46 24.44
CA PRO A 9 -2.61 8.05 25.55
C PRO A 9 -2.60 9.59 25.57
N LYS A 10 -1.90 10.26 24.64
CA LYS A 10 -1.72 11.72 24.64
C LYS A 10 -2.31 12.41 23.41
N LEU A 11 -2.88 11.64 22.48
CA LEU A 11 -3.36 12.15 21.19
C LEU A 11 -4.84 12.55 21.30
N PRO A 12 -5.23 13.78 20.95
CA PRO A 12 -6.63 14.20 21.02
C PRO A 12 -7.51 13.31 20.12
N LEU A 13 -8.75 13.03 20.55
CA LEU A 13 -9.69 12.13 19.88
C LEU A 13 -9.88 12.48 18.38
N ALA A 14 -9.82 13.77 18.03
CA ALA A 14 -9.87 14.26 16.65
C ALA A 14 -8.66 13.83 15.80
N ALA A 15 -7.46 13.74 16.38
CA ALA A 15 -6.26 13.29 15.67
C ALA A 15 -6.23 11.76 15.49
N VAL A 16 -6.89 10.99 16.37
CA VAL A 16 -7.09 9.54 16.17
C VAL A 16 -7.98 9.27 14.96
N ALA A 17 -9.07 10.03 14.81
CA ALA A 17 -9.96 9.92 13.65
C ALA A 17 -9.25 10.27 12.32
N ALA A 18 -8.40 11.30 12.32
CA ALA A 18 -7.63 11.70 11.15
C ALA A 18 -6.61 10.63 10.73
N VAL A 19 -5.91 10.00 11.69
CA VAL A 19 -4.94 8.93 11.39
C VAL A 19 -5.64 7.66 10.87
N LEU A 20 -6.80 7.31 11.43
CA LEU A 20 -7.60 6.18 10.94
C LEU A 20 -8.09 6.38 9.51
N ALA A 21 -8.50 7.60 9.14
CA ALA A 21 -8.93 7.92 7.78
C ALA A 21 -7.78 7.75 6.76
N VAL A 22 -6.57 8.18 7.10
CA VAL A 22 -5.38 8.03 6.23
C VAL A 22 -4.92 6.57 6.14
N ALA A 23 -5.01 5.81 7.24
CA ALA A 23 -4.65 4.39 7.25
C ALA A 23 -5.62 3.55 6.41
N ALA A 24 -6.92 3.88 6.40
CA ALA A 24 -7.92 3.20 5.58
C ALA A 24 -7.66 3.35 4.07
N LEU A 25 -7.11 4.49 3.63
CA LEU A 25 -6.75 4.73 2.22
C LEU A 25 -5.55 3.87 1.78
N ALA A 26 -4.61 3.57 2.68
CA ALA A 26 -3.47 2.72 2.40
C ALA A 26 -3.83 1.22 2.26
N ALA A 27 -5.01 0.81 2.73
CA ALA A 27 -5.49 -0.57 2.65
C ALA A 27 -6.22 -0.91 1.34
N CYS A 28 -6.46 0.07 0.46
CA CYS A 28 -7.19 -0.13 -0.80
C CYS A 28 -6.30 -0.51 -1.99
N SER A 29 -5.05 -0.94 -1.75
CA SER A 29 -4.21 -1.42 -2.84
C SER A 29 -4.56 -2.88 -3.15
N PRO A 30 -4.83 -3.24 -4.42
CA PRO A 30 -5.07 -4.62 -4.80
C PRO A 30 -3.85 -5.48 -4.44
N GLU A 31 -4.11 -6.74 -4.06
CA GLU A 31 -3.04 -7.66 -3.67
C GLU A 31 -2.04 -7.84 -4.81
N VAL A 32 -0.74 -7.83 -4.46
CA VAL A 32 0.35 -7.98 -5.42
C VAL A 32 0.23 -9.32 -6.13
N GLY A 33 0.12 -9.30 -7.46
CA GLY A 33 -0.05 -10.48 -8.30
C GLY A 33 -1.51 -10.85 -8.60
N SER A 34 -2.50 -10.15 -8.03
CA SER A 34 -3.90 -10.30 -8.42
C SER A 34 -4.16 -9.75 -9.81
N LYS A 35 -5.22 -10.23 -10.48
CA LYS A 35 -5.59 -9.80 -11.83
C LYS A 35 -5.75 -8.27 -11.93
N GLU A 36 -6.41 -7.67 -10.95
CA GLU A 36 -6.61 -6.21 -10.88
C GLU A 36 -5.27 -5.47 -10.72
N TRP A 37 -4.38 -5.97 -9.86
CA TRP A 37 -3.03 -5.41 -9.68
C TRP A 37 -2.19 -5.52 -10.95
N CYS A 38 -2.21 -6.65 -11.65
CA CYS A 38 -1.51 -6.84 -12.92
C CYS A 38 -1.99 -5.85 -13.99
N GLU A 39 -3.30 -5.65 -14.09
CA GLU A 39 -3.89 -4.73 -15.07
C GLU A 39 -3.60 -3.27 -14.74
N ASP A 40 -3.61 -2.89 -13.46
CA ASP A 40 -3.26 -1.53 -13.04
C ASP A 40 -1.75 -1.26 -13.17
N LEU A 41 -0.90 -2.23 -12.86
CA LEU A 41 0.55 -2.11 -13.05
C LEU A 41 0.95 -2.02 -14.53
N LYS A 42 0.24 -2.73 -15.44
CA LYS A 42 0.44 -2.60 -16.89
C LYS A 42 0.13 -1.19 -17.41
N LYS A 43 -0.84 -0.49 -16.82
CA LYS A 43 -1.18 0.89 -17.19
C LYS A 43 -0.12 1.88 -16.72
N LYS A 44 0.60 1.56 -15.65
CA LYS A 44 1.69 2.39 -15.12
C LYS A 44 2.91 2.32 -16.04
N PRO A 45 3.55 3.45 -16.39
CA PRO A 45 4.75 3.45 -17.23
C PRO A 45 5.89 2.64 -16.58
N LYS A 46 6.57 1.80 -17.38
CA LYS A 46 7.63 0.90 -16.90
C LYS A 46 8.77 1.60 -16.16
N GLY A 47 9.03 2.88 -16.47
CA GLY A 47 10.04 3.69 -15.78
C GLY A 47 9.72 4.02 -14.33
N GLU A 48 8.45 3.92 -13.92
CA GLU A 48 8.01 4.11 -12.53
C GLU A 48 7.82 2.79 -11.78
N TRP A 49 8.19 1.67 -12.40
CA TRP A 49 8.14 0.39 -11.72
C TRP A 49 9.29 0.29 -10.74
N THR A 50 8.98 -0.06 -9.51
CA THR A 50 9.98 -0.49 -8.54
C THR A 50 10.51 -1.87 -8.92
N ALA A 51 11.74 -2.19 -8.50
CA ALA A 51 12.32 -3.52 -8.74
C ALA A 51 11.43 -4.66 -8.19
N ASN A 52 10.72 -4.41 -7.09
CA ASN A 52 9.82 -5.37 -6.48
C ASN A 52 8.55 -5.57 -7.33
N GLU A 53 7.94 -4.49 -7.84
CA GLU A 53 6.78 -4.57 -8.75
C GLU A 53 7.13 -5.33 -10.03
N ALA A 54 8.28 -5.03 -10.67
CA ALA A 54 8.71 -5.72 -11.87
C ALA A 54 8.92 -7.23 -11.65
N GLY A 55 9.55 -7.60 -10.53
CA GLY A 55 9.77 -9.00 -10.18
C GLY A 55 8.47 -9.75 -9.87
N ASN A 56 7.54 -9.13 -9.14
CA ASN A 56 6.25 -9.74 -8.83
C ASN A 56 5.36 -9.84 -10.07
N PHE A 57 5.38 -8.84 -10.95
CA PHE A 57 4.65 -8.89 -12.21
C PHE A 57 5.12 -10.04 -13.10
N ALA A 58 6.44 -10.25 -13.22
CA ALA A 58 6.98 -11.37 -13.98
C ALA A 58 6.59 -12.74 -13.39
N LYS A 59 6.46 -12.84 -12.06
CA LYS A 59 6.11 -14.11 -11.38
C LYS A 59 4.63 -14.43 -11.38
N HIS A 60 3.77 -13.41 -11.33
CA HIS A 60 2.33 -13.60 -11.09
C HIS A 60 1.46 -13.25 -12.29
N CYS A 61 1.95 -12.40 -13.20
CA CYS A 61 1.13 -11.82 -14.28
C CYS A 61 1.59 -12.21 -15.70
N VAL A 62 2.79 -12.77 -15.84
CA VAL A 62 3.40 -13.18 -17.13
C VAL A 62 3.35 -14.70 -17.33
N LEU A 63 3.22 -15.48 -16.25
CA LEU A 63 3.00 -16.92 -16.29
C LEU A 63 1.55 -17.26 -16.68
#